data_AF-A0A3B5Q8L4-F1
#
_entry.id   AF-A0A3B5Q8L4-F1
#
_cell.length_a   1.000
_cell.length_b   1.000
_cell.length_c   1.000
_cell.angle_alpha   90.00
_cell.angle_beta   90.00
_cell.angle_gamma   90.00
#
_symmetry.space_group_name_H-M   'P 1'
#
loop_
_entity.id
_entity.type
_entity.pdbx_description
1 polymer ?
#
loop_
_entity_poly.entity_id
_entity_poly.type
_entity_poly.pdbx_seq_one_letter_code
_entity_poly.pdbx_strand_id
1 'polypeptide(L)'
;MVVGVLKAAVFFVVLSSGSLSAFLTRMANERLRVLEEVEKDIAVVLQCAGNIVLELSKDKHNASHLDRQLVQFQTSISRVENELGAQIRYLTQVATGQPHEGSTYSTRKDCQMSLNRAEYAKVKLGELGRTCEAMLEQQQQQI
;
A
#
# COMPACT_ATOMS: atom_id res chain seq x y z
N MET A 1 19.64 -4.14 22.18
CA MET A 1 20.07 -5.07 21.11
C MET A 1 19.05 -6.16 20.80
N VAL A 2 18.41 -6.79 21.79
CA VAL A 2 17.49 -7.93 21.57
C VAL A 2 16.23 -7.60 20.74
N VAL A 3 15.66 -6.40 20.91
CA VAL A 3 14.46 -5.97 20.14
C VAL A 3 14.75 -5.76 18.65
N GLY A 4 15.96 -5.33 18.30
CA GLY A 4 16.38 -5.13 16.91
C GLY A 4 16.59 -6.45 16.17
N VAL A 5 17.15 -7.45 16.85
CA VAL A 5 17.35 -8.80 16.29
C VAL A 5 16.00 -9.50 16.10
N LEU A 6 15.05 -9.33 17.02
CA LEU A 6 13.72 -9.90 16.88
C LEU A 6 12.94 -9.25 15.71
N LYS A 7 13.08 -7.94 15.51
CA LYS A 7 12.46 -7.22 14.39
C LYS A 7 13.07 -7.63 13.05
N ALA A 8 14.39 -7.84 13.01
CA ALA A 8 15.09 -8.38 11.85
C ALA A 8 14.74 -9.86 11.57
N ALA A 9 14.57 -10.67 12.60
CA ALA A 9 14.16 -12.07 12.47
C ALA A 9 12.71 -12.21 11.97
N VAL A 10 11.78 -11.37 12.45
CA VAL A 10 10.42 -11.30 11.92
C VAL A 10 10.43 -10.84 10.46
N PHE A 11 11.25 -9.87 10.12
CA PHE A 11 11.41 -9.41 8.73
C PHE A 11 11.99 -10.51 7.82
N PHE A 12 12.97 -11.27 8.30
CA PHE A 12 13.60 -12.38 7.57
C PHE A 12 12.66 -13.58 7.37
N VAL A 13 11.85 -13.92 8.38
CA VAL A 13 10.82 -14.98 8.28
C VAL A 13 9.70 -14.61 7.30
N VAL A 14 9.33 -13.33 7.23
CA VAL A 14 8.34 -12.80 6.28
C VAL A 14 8.88 -12.76 4.84
N LEU A 15 10.19 -12.62 4.65
CA LEU A 15 10.86 -12.66 3.34
C LEU A 15 11.03 -14.07 2.76
N SER A 16 11.14 -15.10 3.61
CA SER A 16 11.33 -16.49 3.18
C SER A 16 10.04 -17.26 2.84
N SER A 17 8.88 -16.68 3.16
CA SER A 17 7.56 -17.28 2.89
C SER A 17 6.82 -16.36 1.92
N GLY A 18 5.96 -16.88 1.03
CA GLY A 18 5.15 -16.09 0.06
C GLY A 18 4.11 -15.15 0.70
N SER A 19 4.43 -14.56 1.84
CA SER A 19 3.60 -13.80 2.77
C SER A 19 3.53 -12.31 2.43
N LEU A 20 4.54 -11.75 1.75
CA LEU A 20 4.56 -10.33 1.39
C LEU A 20 3.51 -9.97 0.34
N SER A 21 3.30 -10.82 -0.68
CA SER A 21 2.22 -10.64 -1.66
C SER A 21 0.85 -10.75 -0.99
N ALA A 22 0.67 -11.73 -0.11
CA ALA A 22 -0.56 -11.90 0.66
C ALA A 22 -0.85 -10.69 1.57
N PHE A 23 0.17 -10.11 2.20
CA PHE A 23 0.04 -8.88 3.00
C PHE A 23 -0.39 -7.68 2.16
N LEU A 24 0.21 -7.50 0.98
CA LEU A 24 -0.15 -6.41 0.06
C LEU A 24 -1.57 -6.54 -0.49
N THR A 25 -1.95 -7.76 -0.90
CA THR A 25 -3.32 -8.06 -1.33
C THR A 25 -4.31 -7.82 -0.19
N ARG A 26 -3.94 -8.15 1.05
CA ARG A 26 -4.79 -7.92 2.23
C ARG A 26 -5.01 -6.42 2.49
N MET A 27 -3.98 -5.58 2.37
CA MET A 27 -4.13 -4.13 2.51
C MET A 27 -4.97 -3.52 1.38
N ALA A 28 -4.78 -3.97 0.14
CA ALA A 28 -5.58 -3.52 -1.00
C ALA A 28 -7.05 -3.93 -0.85
N ASN A 29 -7.32 -5.16 -0.39
CA ASN A 29 -8.67 -5.64 -0.11
C ASN A 29 -9.36 -4.84 1.00
N GLU A 30 -8.65 -4.44 2.04
CA GLU A 30 -9.22 -3.60 3.09
C GLU A 30 -9.62 -2.22 2.55
N ARG A 31 -8.78 -1.63 1.70
CA ARG A 31 -9.08 -0.34 1.04
C ARG A 31 -10.27 -0.45 0.09
N LEU A 32 -10.37 -1.54 -0.67
CA LEU A 32 -11.52 -1.83 -1.53
C LEU A 32 -12.79 -2.00 -0.70
N ARG A 33 -12.72 -2.73 0.42
CA ARG A 33 -13.85 -2.89 1.34
C ARG A 33 -14.36 -1.54 1.88
N VAL A 34 -13.45 -0.64 2.27
CA VAL A 34 -13.84 0.72 2.70
C VAL A 34 -14.55 1.47 1.57
N LEU A 35 -14.08 1.36 0.32
CA LEU A 35 -14.75 1.98 -0.82
C LEU A 35 -16.14 1.37 -1.10
N GLU A 36 -16.32 0.06 -0.93
CA GLU A 36 -17.64 -0.58 -0.98
C GLU A 36 -18.59 -0.07 0.12
N GLU A 37 -18.08 0.20 1.32
CA GLU A 37 -18.88 0.83 2.38
C GLU A 37 -19.26 2.27 2.02
N VAL A 38 -18.33 3.05 1.45
CA VAL A 38 -18.62 4.40 0.95
C VAL A 38 -19.69 4.38 -0.13
N GLU A 39 -19.66 3.41 -1.05
CA GLU A 39 -20.69 3.25 -2.08
C GLU A 39 -22.08 2.99 -1.48
N LYS A 40 -22.15 2.15 -0.43
CA LYS A 40 -23.41 1.94 0.31
C LYS A 40 -23.88 3.21 0.99
N ASP A 41 -22.98 3.97 1.60
CA ASP A 41 -23.33 5.25 2.23
C ASP A 41 -23.83 6.27 1.20
N ILE A 42 -23.27 6.30 -0.01
CA ILE A 42 -23.77 7.14 -1.12
C ILE A 42 -25.20 6.74 -1.50
N ALA A 43 -25.50 5.44 -1.58
CA ALA A 43 -26.87 4.98 -1.84
C ALA A 43 -27.85 5.46 -0.74
N VAL A 44 -27.43 5.46 0.53
CA VAL A 44 -28.22 6.00 1.65
C VAL A 44 -28.42 7.51 1.51
N VAL A 45 -27.37 8.28 1.18
CA VAL A 45 -27.47 9.73 0.94
C VAL A 45 -28.51 10.04 -0.14
N LEU A 46 -28.46 9.32 -1.27
CA LEU A 46 -29.40 9.49 -2.38
C LEU A 46 -30.83 9.12 -1.96
N GLN A 47 -31.00 8.04 -1.19
CA GLN A 47 -32.32 7.64 -0.69
C GLN A 47 -32.91 8.70 0.26
N CYS A 48 -32.12 9.20 1.22
CA CYS A 48 -32.55 10.25 2.12
C CYS A 48 -32.91 11.54 1.37
N ALA A 49 -32.10 11.94 0.39
CA ALA A 49 -32.40 13.10 -0.46
C ALA A 49 -33.72 12.92 -1.23
N GLY A 50 -33.93 11.74 -1.82
CA GLY A 50 -35.19 11.41 -2.50
C GLY A 50 -36.40 11.48 -1.57
N ASN A 51 -36.28 10.94 -0.35
CA ASN A 51 -37.33 10.99 0.66
C ASN A 51 -37.63 12.43 1.11
N ILE A 52 -36.59 13.25 1.30
CA ILE A 52 -36.73 14.67 1.67
C ILE A 52 -37.49 15.43 0.58
N VAL A 53 -37.07 15.30 -0.68
CA VAL A 53 -37.71 15.98 -1.81
C VAL A 53 -39.16 15.52 -1.97
N LEU A 54 -39.42 14.22 -1.85
CA LEU A 54 -40.78 13.67 -1.94
C LEU A 54 -41.66 14.19 -0.80
N GLU A 55 -41.14 14.27 0.44
CA GLU A 55 -41.89 14.81 1.57
C GLU A 55 -42.23 16.29 1.39
N LEU A 56 -41.28 17.08 0.88
CA LEU A 56 -41.46 18.50 0.57
C LEU A 56 -42.44 18.75 -0.59
N SER A 57 -42.71 17.75 -1.42
CA SER A 57 -43.67 17.87 -2.53
C SER A 57 -45.15 17.74 -2.11
N LYS A 58 -45.41 17.35 -0.85
CA LYS A 58 -46.77 17.15 -0.33
C LYS A 58 -47.37 18.48 0.14
N ASP A 59 -48.69 18.66 -0.03
CA ASP A 59 -49.39 19.85 0.47
C ASP A 59 -49.27 20.05 2.01
N LYS A 60 -49.09 18.95 2.74
CA LYS A 60 -48.83 18.94 4.19
C LYS A 60 -47.69 17.97 4.52
N HIS A 61 -46.52 18.51 4.80
CA HIS A 61 -45.32 17.75 5.12
C HIS A 61 -45.26 17.32 6.61
N ASN A 62 -44.70 16.14 6.87
CA ASN A 62 -44.41 15.64 8.21
C ASN A 62 -43.03 16.15 8.69
N ALA A 63 -43.03 17.20 9.52
CA ALA A 63 -41.80 17.81 10.03
C ALA A 63 -40.89 16.83 10.79
N SER A 64 -41.45 15.91 11.58
CA SER A 64 -40.65 14.94 12.34
C SER A 64 -40.00 13.90 11.44
N HIS A 65 -40.69 13.46 10.38
CA HIS A 65 -40.11 12.55 9.39
C HIS A 65 -39.00 13.25 8.59
N LEU A 66 -39.25 14.50 8.16
CA LEU A 66 -38.29 15.32 7.42
C LEU A 66 -37.00 15.52 8.22
N ASP A 67 -37.11 15.90 9.49
CA ASP A 67 -35.96 16.13 10.38
C ASP A 67 -35.09 14.87 10.54
N ARG A 68 -35.71 13.69 10.72
CA ARG A 68 -34.99 12.42 10.78
C ARG A 68 -34.24 12.10 9.49
N GLN A 69 -34.87 12.29 8.33
CA GLN A 69 -34.22 12.07 7.04
C GLN A 69 -33.06 13.05 6.82
N LEU A 70 -33.19 14.29 7.32
CA LEU A 70 -32.19 15.33 7.18
C LEU A 70 -30.96 15.06 8.06
N VAL A 71 -31.16 14.61 9.31
CA VAL A 71 -30.08 14.16 10.19
C VAL A 71 -29.35 12.95 9.61
N GLN A 72 -30.09 11.97 9.07
CA GLN A 72 -29.49 10.81 8.42
C GLN A 72 -28.70 11.20 7.18
N PHE A 73 -29.25 12.09 6.33
CA PHE A 73 -28.56 12.64 5.16
C PHE A 73 -27.23 13.30 5.56
N GLN A 74 -27.26 14.21 6.54
CA GLN A 74 -26.07 14.92 7.02
C GLN A 74 -25.02 13.95 7.57
N THR A 75 -25.44 12.95 8.36
CA THR A 75 -24.52 11.97 8.93
C THR A 75 -23.85 11.14 7.84
N SER A 76 -24.64 10.62 6.90
CA SER A 76 -24.11 9.78 5.81
C SER A 76 -23.23 10.57 4.86
N ILE A 77 -23.59 11.80 4.48
CA ILE A 77 -22.78 12.61 3.55
C ILE A 77 -21.45 13.02 4.19
N SER A 78 -21.43 13.39 5.47
CA SER A 78 -20.17 13.66 6.18
C SER A 78 -19.28 12.42 6.27
N ARG A 79 -19.85 11.22 6.45
CA ARG A 79 -19.06 9.97 6.42
C ARG A 79 -18.46 9.72 5.03
N VAL A 80 -19.25 9.90 3.96
CA VAL A 80 -18.77 9.78 2.56
C VAL A 80 -17.59 10.74 2.31
N GLU A 81 -17.74 12.02 2.68
CA GLU A 81 -16.70 13.04 2.48
C GLU A 81 -15.41 12.70 3.23
N ASN A 82 -15.52 12.29 4.50
CA ASN A 82 -14.35 11.97 5.32
C ASN A 82 -13.60 10.74 4.82
N GLU A 83 -14.31 9.65 4.54
CA GLU A 83 -13.70 8.39 4.10
C GLU A 83 -13.13 8.51 2.69
N LEU A 84 -13.88 9.10 1.75
CA LEU A 84 -13.38 9.32 0.39
C LEU A 84 -12.18 10.27 0.40
N GLY A 85 -12.22 11.33 1.21
CA GLY A 85 -11.09 12.24 1.41
C GLY A 85 -9.87 11.55 2.00
N ALA A 86 -10.04 10.57 2.89
CA ALA A 86 -8.94 9.74 3.40
C ALA A 86 -8.33 8.84 2.31
N GLN A 87 -9.16 8.24 1.44
CA GLN A 87 -8.68 7.42 0.33
C GLN A 87 -7.95 8.26 -0.73
N ILE A 88 -8.45 9.45 -1.06
CA ILE A 88 -7.78 10.38 -1.98
C ILE A 88 -6.42 10.80 -1.42
N ARG A 89 -6.35 11.20 -0.14
CA ARG A 89 -5.07 11.55 0.50
C ARG A 89 -4.08 10.39 0.47
N TYR A 90 -4.55 9.17 0.74
CA TYR A 90 -3.71 7.98 0.63
C TYR A 90 -3.19 7.78 -0.80
N LEU A 91 -4.07 7.81 -1.81
CA LEU A 91 -3.68 7.68 -3.21
C LEU A 91 -2.67 8.75 -3.62
N THR A 92 -2.89 10.01 -3.23
CA THR A 92 -1.94 11.10 -3.44
C THR A 92 -0.59 10.78 -2.80
N GLN A 93 -0.56 10.31 -1.54
CA GLN A 93 0.67 9.97 -0.84
C GLN A 93 1.45 8.85 -1.53
N VAL A 94 0.76 7.80 -2.01
CA VAL A 94 1.43 6.68 -2.68
C VAL A 94 1.76 6.94 -4.15
N ALA A 95 0.99 7.79 -4.85
CA ALA A 95 1.18 8.12 -6.26
C ALA A 95 2.21 9.24 -6.51
N THR A 96 2.35 10.19 -5.60
CA THR A 96 3.27 11.34 -5.75
C THR A 96 4.71 11.06 -5.31
N GLY A 97 5.02 9.80 -4.96
CA GLY A 97 6.39 9.40 -4.65
C GLY A 97 6.96 10.05 -3.39
N GLN A 98 6.11 10.55 -2.48
CA GLN A 98 6.56 10.80 -1.10
C GLN A 98 7.20 9.50 -0.63
N PRO A 99 8.47 9.53 -0.19
CA PRO A 99 9.18 8.35 0.26
C PRO A 99 8.45 7.89 1.51
N HIS A 100 7.48 7.03 1.28
CA HIS A 100 7.06 6.02 2.21
C HIS A 100 8.36 5.41 2.73
N GLU A 101 8.76 5.84 3.93
CA GLU A 101 9.86 5.26 4.70
C GLU A 101 9.66 3.75 4.96
N GLY A 102 8.61 3.13 4.38
CA GLY A 102 8.47 1.70 4.23
C GLY A 102 7.56 1.21 3.09
N SER A 103 7.61 1.73 1.85
CA SER A 103 6.96 0.97 0.75
C SER A 103 7.84 -0.14 0.21
N THR A 104 7.15 -1.18 -0.22
CA THR A 104 7.63 -2.30 -1.01
C THR A 104 8.38 -1.86 -2.28
N TYR A 105 8.11 -0.69 -2.87
CA TYR A 105 8.91 -0.23 -4.01
C TYR A 105 10.32 0.16 -3.58
N SER A 106 10.47 0.89 -2.47
CA SER A 106 11.81 1.18 -1.92
C SER A 106 12.53 -0.11 -1.56
N THR A 107 11.90 -1.01 -0.80
CA THR A 107 12.52 -2.29 -0.43
C THR A 107 12.87 -3.16 -1.64
N ARG A 108 12.01 -3.23 -2.66
CA ARG A 108 12.32 -3.95 -3.91
C ARG A 108 13.45 -3.30 -4.69
N LYS A 109 13.48 -1.98 -4.79
CA LYS A 109 14.55 -1.23 -5.46
C LYS A 109 15.88 -1.40 -4.72
N ASP A 110 15.88 -1.34 -3.40
CA ASP A 110 17.05 -1.53 -2.56
C ASP A 110 17.58 -2.97 -2.66
N CYS A 111 16.68 -3.95 -2.69
CA CYS A 111 17.00 -5.35 -2.97
C CYS A 111 17.59 -5.52 -4.37
N GLN A 112 16.96 -4.94 -5.40
CA GLN A 112 17.45 -4.99 -6.79
C GLN A 112 18.83 -4.35 -6.92
N MET A 113 19.05 -3.20 -6.26
CA MET A 113 20.35 -2.53 -6.28
C MET A 113 21.41 -3.37 -5.56
N SER A 114 21.05 -4.00 -4.44
CA SER A 114 21.93 -4.93 -3.73
C SER A 114 22.28 -6.15 -4.57
N LEU A 115 21.31 -6.71 -5.30
CA LEU A 115 21.51 -7.82 -6.24
C LEU A 115 22.46 -7.42 -7.38
N ASN A 116 22.23 -6.26 -8.01
CA ASN A 116 23.12 -5.75 -9.06
C ASN A 116 24.56 -5.57 -8.56
N ARG A 117 24.74 -5.09 -7.33
CA ARG A 117 26.06 -4.97 -6.70
C ARG A 117 26.70 -6.34 -6.45
N ALA A 118 25.93 -7.33 -5.99
CA ALA A 118 26.43 -8.68 -5.77
C ALA A 118 26.85 -9.35 -7.09
N GLU A 119 26.05 -9.23 -8.15
CA GLU A 119 26.41 -9.73 -9.48
C GLU A 119 27.66 -9.03 -10.03
N TYR A 120 27.78 -7.72 -9.85
CA TYR A 120 28.99 -7.00 -10.24
C TYR A 120 30.24 -7.48 -9.47
N ALA A 121 30.13 -7.68 -8.17
CA ALA A 121 31.22 -8.22 -7.36
C ALA A 121 31.62 -9.63 -7.81
N LYS A 122 30.66 -10.48 -8.13
CA LYS A 122 30.89 -11.83 -8.67
C LYS A 122 31.66 -11.79 -9.99
N VAL A 123 31.29 -10.89 -10.91
CA VAL A 123 32.01 -10.69 -12.18
C VAL A 123 33.46 -10.28 -11.91
N LYS A 124 33.69 -9.31 -11.02
CA LYS A 124 35.04 -8.84 -10.68
C LYS A 124 35.90 -9.89 -9.98
N LEU A 125 35.31 -10.70 -9.10
CA LEU A 125 36.01 -11.83 -8.50
C LEU A 125 36.39 -12.89 -9.55
N GLY A 126 35.51 -13.15 -10.51
CA GLY A 126 35.80 -14.07 -11.61
C GLY A 126 36.92 -13.56 -12.53
N GLU A 127 36.97 -12.26 -12.81
CA GLU A 127 38.09 -11.62 -13.52
C GLU A 127 39.41 -11.78 -12.75
N LEU A 128 39.39 -11.51 -11.45
CA LEU A 128 40.57 -11.63 -10.59
C LEU A 128 41.08 -13.08 -10.51
N GLY A 129 40.18 -14.05 -10.37
CA GLY A 129 40.52 -15.47 -10.32
C GLY A 129 41.29 -15.91 -11.56
N ARG A 130 40.81 -15.55 -12.75
CA ARG A 130 41.50 -15.84 -14.02
C ARG A 130 42.89 -15.20 -14.10
N THR A 131 43.04 -13.98 -13.60
CA THR A 131 44.35 -13.30 -13.55
C THR A 131 45.31 -14.03 -12.63
N CYS A 132 44.85 -14.47 -11.45
CA CYS A 132 45.67 -15.24 -10.52
C CYS A 132 46.11 -16.58 -11.11
N GLU A 133 45.21 -17.30 -11.78
CA GLU A 133 45.53 -18.56 -12.49
C GLU A 133 46.61 -18.33 -13.56
N ALA A 134 46.44 -17.31 -14.40
CA ALA A 134 47.42 -16.97 -15.44
C ALA A 134 48.81 -16.61 -14.87
N MET A 135 48.85 -15.90 -13.74
CA MET A 135 50.11 -15.56 -13.06
C MET A 135 50.81 -16.81 -12.48
N LEU A 136 50.03 -17.76 -11.94
CA LEU A 136 50.56 -19.03 -11.43
C LEU A 136 51.15 -19.89 -12.56
N GLU A 137 50.45 -19.99 -13.69
CA GLU A 137 50.93 -20.73 -14.87
C GLU A 137 52.23 -20.13 -15.42
N GLN A 138 52.32 -18.80 -15.50
CA GLN A 138 53.55 -18.11 -15.91
C GLN A 138 54.72 -18.36 -14.96
N GLN A 139 54.47 -18.45 -13.66
CA GLN A 139 55.51 -18.70 -12.66
C GLN A 139 56.03 -20.15 -12.71
N GLN A 140 55.17 -21.11 -13.04
CA GLN A 140 55.55 -22.52 -13.23
C GLN A 140 56.39 -22.78 -14.49
N GLN A 141 56.24 -21.94 -15.52
CA GLN A 141 57.04 -22.06 -16.76
C GLN A 141 58.43 -21.43 -16.64
N GLN A 142 58.73 -20.71 -15.55
CA GLN A 142 60.02 -20.05 -15.30
C GLN A 142 60.94 -20.81 -14.32
N ILE A 143 60.51 -21.99 -13.84
CA ILE A 143 61.28 -22.92 -12.99
C ILE A 143 61.63 -24.14 -13.83
#